data_AF-A0A8T7DTT6-F1
#
_entry.id   AF-A0A8T7DTT6-F1
#
_cell.length_a   1.000
_cell.length_b   1.000
_cell.length_c   1.000
_cell.angle_alpha   90.00
_cell.angle_beta   90.00
_cell.angle_gamma   90.00
#
_symmetry.space_group_name_H-M   'P 1'
#
loop_
_entity.id
_entity.type
_entity.pdbx_description
1 polymer ?
#
loop_
_entity_poly.entity_id
_entity_poly.type
_entity_poly.pdbx_seq_one_letter_code
_entity_poly.pdbx_strand_id
1 'polypeptide(L)'
;MRGQSSLSAKTNLLIKSLFIFVFFGISTQLSAENSRVFGDYVVHYNAFRSDVLSPEIAKTYNITRRNNRIIVNITVLKKVMGTTGKPVEGTITGNASNLTGQLKTLEFREIKEDTAIYYLAELKVSDGEFLKFRLNITPNGEQGPARLQFSKRFFTY
;
A
#
# COMPACT_ATOMS: atom_id res chain seq x y z
N MET A 1 7.00 -44.22 54.36
CA MET A 1 7.51 -45.02 53.21
C MET A 1 6.44 -45.06 52.10
N ARG A 2 6.75 -45.67 50.95
CA ARG A 2 5.90 -45.87 49.74
C ARG A 2 4.40 -46.14 50.06
N GLY A 3 3.43 -45.72 49.23
CA GLY A 3 3.49 -44.95 47.98
C GLY A 3 2.18 -45.01 47.16
N GLN A 4 2.21 -44.42 45.95
CA GLN A 4 1.37 -44.66 44.73
C GLN A 4 0.35 -45.82 44.79
N SER A 5 -0.87 -45.78 44.24
CA SER A 5 -1.73 -44.77 43.56
C SER A 5 -3.12 -45.47 43.32
N SER A 6 -4.14 -45.05 42.55
CA SER A 6 -4.43 -43.96 41.60
C SER A 6 -5.97 -43.80 41.42
N LEU A 7 -6.42 -42.99 40.46
CA LEU A 7 -7.71 -43.05 39.71
C LEU A 7 -9.05 -43.18 40.48
N SER A 8 -9.80 -42.08 40.52
CA SER A 8 -11.27 -42.11 40.41
C SER A 8 -11.71 -41.17 39.28
N ALA A 9 -12.42 -41.72 38.30
CA ALA A 9 -12.98 -40.95 37.19
C ALA A 9 -14.51 -41.12 37.18
N LYS A 10 -15.23 -40.01 37.40
CA LYS A 10 -16.63 -39.73 36.97
C LYS A 10 -17.15 -38.46 37.64
N THR A 11 -17.32 -37.38 36.87
CA THR A 11 -18.33 -36.35 37.18
C THR A 11 -18.96 -35.90 35.87
N ASN A 12 -20.28 -36.01 35.75
CA ASN A 12 -20.99 -35.73 34.50
C ASN A 12 -21.42 -34.26 34.39
N LEU A 13 -21.09 -33.66 33.24
CA LEU A 13 -22.04 -32.98 32.37
C LEU A 13 -23.16 -32.12 33.04
N LEU A 14 -22.87 -30.83 33.27
CA LEU A 14 -23.88 -29.78 33.12
C LEU A 14 -23.30 -28.66 32.25
N ILE A 15 -24.08 -28.22 31.27
CA ILE A 15 -23.69 -27.27 30.21
C ILE A 15 -24.66 -26.07 30.26
N LYS A 16 -24.20 -24.93 29.72
CA LYS A 16 -24.89 -23.65 29.46
C LYS A 16 -24.72 -22.65 30.62
N SER A 17 -24.34 -21.39 30.40
CA SER A 17 -24.12 -20.68 29.13
C SER A 17 -22.73 -20.03 29.07
N LEU A 18 -21.96 -20.32 28.02
CA LEU A 18 -20.75 -19.57 27.67
C LEU A 18 -21.09 -18.64 26.51
N PHE A 19 -21.08 -17.33 26.75
CA PHE A 19 -21.11 -16.34 25.67
C PHE A 19 -19.76 -16.39 24.93
N ILE A 20 -19.66 -17.31 23.97
CA ILE A 20 -18.56 -17.28 22.99
C ILE A 20 -18.82 -16.08 22.10
N PHE A 21 -18.23 -14.94 22.47
CA PHE A 21 -18.17 -13.77 21.62
C PHE A 21 -17.20 -14.09 20.49
N VAL A 22 -17.70 -14.72 19.42
CA VAL A 22 -16.94 -15.01 18.20
C VAL A 22 -16.57 -13.66 17.60
N PHE A 23 -15.38 -13.17 17.93
CA PHE A 23 -14.81 -11.97 17.33
C PHE A 23 -14.43 -12.33 15.90
N PHE A 24 -15.43 -12.28 15.02
CA PHE A 24 -15.33 -12.68 13.63
C PHE A 24 -14.19 -11.88 13.00
N GLY A 25 -13.15 -12.58 12.55
CA GLY A 25 -11.90 -11.95 12.16
C GLY A 25 -12.13 -10.93 11.06
N ILE A 26 -12.08 -9.65 11.41
CA ILE A 26 -12.09 -8.56 10.42
C ILE A 26 -10.73 -8.61 9.74
N SER A 27 -10.66 -9.44 8.70
CA SER A 27 -9.53 -9.52 7.77
C SER A 27 -9.43 -8.19 7.02
N THR A 28 -8.85 -7.19 7.68
CA THR A 28 -8.53 -5.90 7.09
C THR A 28 -7.74 -6.16 5.82
N GLN A 29 -8.32 -5.82 4.67
CA GLN A 29 -7.66 -5.98 3.38
C GLN A 29 -6.53 -4.96 3.28
N LEU A 30 -5.38 -5.33 3.86
CA LEU A 30 -4.11 -4.65 3.66
C LEU A 30 -3.93 -4.45 2.16
N SER A 31 -3.98 -3.20 1.72
CA SER A 31 -3.65 -2.85 0.34
C SER A 31 -2.19 -3.22 0.13
N ALA A 32 -1.95 -4.34 -0.57
CA ALA A 32 -0.62 -4.87 -0.77
C ALA A 32 0.30 -3.80 -1.35
N GLU A 33 1.17 -3.29 -0.49
CA GLU A 33 2.22 -2.36 -0.85
C GLU A 33 3.27 -3.12 -1.65
N ASN A 34 3.65 -2.58 -2.80
CA ASN A 34 4.59 -3.23 -3.68
C ASN A 34 5.93 -2.50 -3.58
N SER A 35 7.03 -3.23 -3.60
CA SER A 35 8.36 -2.62 -3.62
C SER A 35 9.18 -3.18 -4.78
N ARG A 36 10.19 -2.43 -5.20
CA ARG A 36 11.16 -2.87 -6.20
C ARG A 36 12.55 -2.34 -5.87
N VAL A 37 13.53 -3.24 -5.82
CA VAL A 37 14.93 -2.93 -5.61
C VAL A 37 15.58 -2.48 -6.93
N PHE A 38 16.42 -1.45 -6.85
CA PHE A 38 17.29 -0.97 -7.95
C PHE A 38 18.60 -0.47 -7.34
N GLY A 39 19.71 -1.19 -7.56
CA GLY A 39 21.00 -0.87 -6.92
C GLY A 39 20.86 -0.75 -5.40
N ASP A 40 21.30 0.38 -4.85
CA ASP A 40 21.17 0.70 -3.42
C ASP A 40 19.81 1.27 -3.02
N TYR A 41 18.84 1.32 -3.91
CA TYR A 41 17.52 1.90 -3.66
C TYR A 41 16.41 0.85 -3.60
N VAL A 42 15.35 1.19 -2.88
CA VAL A 42 14.07 0.49 -2.86
C VAL A 42 12.97 1.50 -3.18
N VAL A 43 12.26 1.27 -4.28
CA VAL A 43 11.10 2.08 -4.68
C VAL A 43 9.85 1.37 -4.20
N HIS A 44 9.15 1.97 -3.25
CA HIS A 44 7.85 1.54 -2.77
C HIS A 44 6.76 2.20 -3.62
N TYR A 45 5.74 1.45 -4.01
CA TYR A 45 4.69 1.92 -4.92
C TYR A 45 3.33 1.29 -4.64
N ASN A 46 2.29 2.11 -4.73
CA ASN A 46 0.90 1.67 -4.70
C ASN A 46 0.05 2.59 -5.62
N ALA A 47 -1.06 2.07 -6.10
CA ALA A 47 -2.10 2.86 -6.75
C ALA A 47 -3.47 2.42 -6.21
N PHE A 48 -4.27 3.36 -5.70
CA PHE A 48 -5.52 3.06 -4.97
C PHE A 48 -6.52 4.21 -5.13
N ARG A 49 -7.81 3.98 -4.84
CA ARG A 49 -8.84 5.01 -4.98
C ARG A 49 -8.66 6.11 -3.93
N SER A 50 -8.94 7.34 -4.31
CA SER A 50 -8.78 8.51 -3.42
C SER A 50 -9.78 8.55 -2.27
N ASP A 51 -10.92 7.88 -2.38
CA ASP A 51 -11.92 7.78 -1.32
C ASP A 51 -11.58 6.77 -0.21
N VAL A 52 -10.61 5.88 -0.44
CA VAL A 52 -10.04 4.97 0.58
C VAL A 52 -9.19 5.74 1.61
N LEU A 53 -8.69 6.94 1.29
CA LEU A 53 -8.13 7.84 2.30
C LEU A 53 -9.19 8.26 3.31
N SER A 54 -8.77 8.51 4.56
CA SER A 54 -9.63 9.18 5.53
C SER A 54 -9.92 10.63 5.09
N PRO A 55 -11.00 11.27 5.61
CA PRO A 55 -11.26 12.69 5.35
C PRO A 55 -10.08 13.60 5.71
N GLU A 56 -9.37 13.27 6.80
CA GLU A 56 -8.28 14.05 7.37
C GLU A 56 -7.03 13.97 6.48
N ILE A 57 -6.59 12.76 6.12
CA ILE A 57 -5.41 12.56 5.25
C ILE A 57 -5.65 13.22 3.88
N ALA A 58 -6.85 13.06 3.32
CA ALA A 58 -7.20 13.70 2.06
C ALA A 58 -7.25 15.23 2.18
N LYS A 59 -7.69 15.79 3.32
CA LYS A 59 -7.67 17.25 3.56
C LYS A 59 -6.23 17.76 3.71
N THR A 60 -5.39 17.10 4.51
CA THR A 60 -3.97 17.44 4.70
C THR A 60 -3.23 17.51 3.36
N TYR A 61 -3.47 16.54 2.47
CA TYR A 61 -2.83 16.49 1.16
C TYR A 61 -3.65 17.14 0.03
N ASN A 62 -4.75 17.85 0.33
CA ASN A 62 -5.61 18.51 -0.66
C ASN A 62 -6.03 17.57 -1.83
N ILE A 63 -6.42 16.34 -1.50
CA ILE A 63 -6.80 15.28 -2.44
C ILE A 63 -8.32 15.20 -2.54
N THR A 64 -8.85 15.13 -3.76
CA THR A 64 -10.30 15.09 -3.99
C THR A 64 -10.84 13.66 -3.85
N ARG A 65 -11.36 13.29 -2.66
CA ARG A 65 -11.99 11.97 -2.40
C ARG A 65 -13.16 11.68 -3.36
N ARG A 66 -12.95 10.75 -4.29
CA ARG A 66 -13.94 10.15 -5.19
C ARG A 66 -13.58 8.70 -5.53
N ASN A 67 -14.60 7.87 -5.69
CA ASN A 67 -14.54 6.51 -6.23
C ASN A 67 -13.92 6.43 -7.63
N ASN A 68 -14.20 7.42 -8.49
CA ASN A 68 -13.66 7.53 -9.86
C ASN A 68 -12.31 8.27 -9.96
N ARG A 69 -11.60 8.46 -8.84
CA ARG A 69 -10.24 9.01 -8.78
C ARG A 69 -9.30 8.02 -8.10
N ILE A 70 -8.10 7.87 -8.64
CA ILE A 70 -7.00 7.13 -8.02
C ILE A 70 -5.84 8.05 -7.67
N ILE A 71 -5.09 7.66 -6.66
CA ILE A 71 -3.79 8.20 -6.29
C ILE A 71 -2.76 7.13 -6.67
N VAL A 72 -1.69 7.54 -7.35
CA VAL A 72 -0.43 6.77 -7.42
C VAL A 72 0.51 7.37 -6.37
N ASN A 73 0.96 6.55 -5.42
CA ASN A 73 1.94 6.93 -4.40
C ASN A 73 3.25 6.19 -4.68
N ILE A 74 4.36 6.94 -4.70
CA ILE A 74 5.73 6.43 -4.83
C ILE A 74 6.58 6.97 -3.68
N THR A 75 7.35 6.11 -3.02
CA THR A 75 8.40 6.50 -2.05
C THR A 75 9.71 5.87 -2.46
N VAL A 76 10.82 6.61 -2.30
CA VAL A 76 12.16 6.16 -2.67
C VAL A 76 13.03 6.12 -1.41
N LEU A 77 13.56 4.94 -1.09
CA LEU A 77 14.45 4.71 0.04
C LEU A 77 15.84 4.35 -0.48
N LYS A 78 16.91 4.95 0.07
CA LYS A 78 18.26 4.41 -0.06
C LYS A 78 18.53 3.44 1.09
N LYS A 79 19.04 2.24 0.78
CA LYS A 79 19.41 1.24 1.78
C LYS A 79 20.51 1.79 2.69
N VAL A 80 20.35 1.57 3.99
CA VAL A 80 21.38 1.81 5.00
C VAL A 80 21.39 0.59 5.92
N MET A 81 22.55 -0.04 6.12
CA MET A 81 22.64 -1.27 6.91
C MET A 81 22.13 -1.08 8.34
N GLY A 82 21.41 -2.08 8.85
CA GLY A 82 20.79 -2.02 10.18
C GLY A 82 19.52 -1.16 10.28
N THR A 83 18.98 -0.68 9.15
CA THR A 83 17.77 0.16 9.12
C THR A 83 16.76 -0.31 8.06
N THR A 84 15.56 0.26 8.07
CA THR A 84 14.55 0.14 6.99
C THR A 84 14.92 0.92 5.71
N GLY A 85 16.06 1.60 5.69
CA GLY A 85 16.45 2.55 4.64
C GLY A 85 16.10 4.00 4.99
N LYS A 86 16.77 4.95 4.33
CA LYS A 86 16.57 6.38 4.47
C LYS A 86 15.81 6.93 3.26
N PRO A 87 14.69 7.65 3.43
CA PRO A 87 14.02 8.36 2.33
C PRO A 87 14.96 9.33 1.60
N VAL A 88 14.84 9.36 0.28
CA VAL A 88 15.63 10.24 -0.60
C VAL A 88 14.74 10.99 -1.58
N GLU A 89 15.14 12.22 -1.87
CA GLU A 89 14.55 13.04 -2.92
C GLU A 89 14.88 12.46 -4.31
N GLY A 90 14.05 12.76 -5.31
CA GLY A 90 14.25 12.30 -6.67
C GLY A 90 13.19 12.79 -7.64
N THR A 91 13.49 12.69 -8.94
CA THR A 91 12.54 13.03 -10.01
C THR A 91 11.75 11.78 -10.42
N ILE A 92 10.43 11.81 -10.22
CA ILE A 92 9.50 10.75 -10.66
C ILE A 92 8.70 11.29 -11.85
N THR A 93 8.76 10.59 -12.98
CA THR A 93 7.96 10.92 -14.19
C THR A 93 7.32 9.68 -14.77
N GLY A 94 6.21 9.83 -15.51
CA GLY A 94 5.66 8.72 -16.29
C GLY A 94 4.21 8.88 -16.73
N ASN A 95 3.61 7.75 -17.05
CA ASN A 95 2.24 7.66 -17.56
C ASN A 95 1.58 6.33 -17.21
N ALA A 96 0.25 6.35 -17.14
CA ALA A 96 -0.58 5.17 -17.28
C ALA A 96 -1.10 5.07 -18.72
N SER A 97 -1.36 3.85 -19.20
CA SER A 97 -2.15 3.61 -20.41
C SER A 97 -3.19 2.53 -20.15
N ASN A 98 -4.42 2.74 -20.62
CA ASN A 98 -5.48 1.73 -20.55
C ASN A 98 -5.47 0.79 -21.76
N LEU A 99 -6.41 -0.16 -21.80
CA LEU A 99 -6.48 -1.21 -22.83
C LEU A 99 -6.83 -0.69 -24.24
N THR A 100 -7.40 0.51 -24.37
CA THR A 100 -7.64 1.16 -25.69
C THR A 100 -6.44 2.00 -26.15
N GLY A 101 -5.33 1.99 -25.41
CA GLY A 101 -4.12 2.75 -25.73
C GLY A 101 -4.15 4.21 -25.29
N GLN A 102 -5.23 4.70 -24.66
CA GLN A 102 -5.30 6.07 -24.17
C GLN A 102 -4.22 6.29 -23.10
N LEU A 103 -3.36 7.29 -23.34
CA LEU A 103 -2.31 7.70 -22.42
C LEU A 103 -2.86 8.70 -21.38
N LYS A 104 -2.43 8.54 -20.13
CA LYS A 104 -2.75 9.43 -19.01
C LYS A 104 -1.43 9.81 -18.32
N THR A 105 -0.97 11.05 -18.47
CA THR A 105 0.26 11.55 -17.83
C THR A 105 0.11 11.57 -16.31
N LEU A 106 1.19 11.28 -15.58
CA LEU A 106 1.20 11.27 -14.12
C LEU A 106 1.94 12.50 -13.61
N GLU A 107 1.17 13.54 -13.26
CA GLU A 107 1.69 14.76 -12.64
C GLU A 107 1.97 14.50 -11.16
N PHE A 108 3.24 14.24 -10.82
CA PHE A 108 3.66 13.94 -9.45
C PHE A 108 3.96 15.20 -8.65
N ARG A 109 3.32 15.31 -7.48
CA ARG A 109 3.64 16.28 -6.43
C ARG A 109 4.46 15.61 -5.33
N GLU A 110 5.59 16.21 -5.00
CA GLU A 110 6.38 15.86 -3.81
C GLU A 110 5.66 16.34 -2.54
N ILE A 111 5.71 15.51 -1.50
CA ILE A 111 5.20 15.76 -0.14
C ILE A 111 6.29 15.31 0.83
N LYS A 112 6.59 16.11 1.85
CA LYS A 112 7.53 15.78 2.93
C LYS A 112 6.78 15.81 4.27
N GLU A 113 6.97 14.76 5.07
CA GLU A 113 6.32 14.57 6.37
C GLU A 113 7.37 14.03 7.35
N ASP A 114 7.86 14.88 8.26
CA ASP A 114 8.98 14.65 9.18
C ASP A 114 10.22 14.02 8.53
N THR A 115 10.33 12.68 8.56
CA THR A 115 11.44 11.92 7.98
C THR A 115 11.12 11.26 6.63
N ALA A 116 9.87 11.32 6.18
CA ALA A 116 9.35 10.62 4.99
C ALA A 116 9.15 11.55 3.78
N ILE A 117 9.20 10.96 2.58
CA ILE A 117 8.97 11.64 1.30
C ILE A 117 8.04 10.78 0.43
N TYR A 118 6.99 11.40 -0.09
CA TYR A 118 5.98 10.78 -0.94
C TYR A 118 5.85 11.57 -2.25
N TYR A 119 5.67 10.86 -3.36
CA TYR A 119 5.32 11.45 -4.65
C TYR A 119 3.91 10.98 -5.04
N LEU A 120 2.97 11.91 -5.05
CA LEU A 120 1.55 11.65 -5.27
C LEU A 120 1.10 12.20 -6.62
N ALA A 121 0.50 11.36 -7.46
CA ALA A 121 -0.16 11.76 -8.71
C ALA A 121 -1.64 11.31 -8.69
N GLU A 122 -2.57 12.18 -9.10
CA GLU A 122 -4.00 11.86 -9.22
C GLU A 122 -4.42 11.57 -10.67
N LEU A 123 -5.23 10.53 -10.88
CA LEU A 123 -5.88 10.24 -12.17
C LEU A 123 -7.38 9.98 -12.00
N LYS A 124 -8.17 10.32 -13.03
CA LYS A 124 -9.55 9.82 -13.18
C LYS A 124 -9.53 8.40 -13.79
N VAL A 125 -10.41 7.55 -13.29
CA VAL A 125 -10.63 6.18 -13.79
C VAL A 125 -12.11 5.92 -14.10
N SER A 126 -12.36 5.07 -15.10
CA SER A 126 -13.67 4.45 -15.34
C SER A 126 -13.83 3.18 -14.52
N ASP A 127 -15.06 2.68 -14.38
CA ASP A 127 -15.28 1.36 -13.77
C ASP A 127 -14.63 0.24 -14.60
N GLY A 128 -14.10 -0.78 -13.92
CA GLY A 128 -13.36 -1.88 -14.54
C GLY A 128 -12.06 -1.50 -15.25
N GLU A 129 -11.65 -0.21 -15.25
CA GLU A 129 -10.51 0.26 -16.04
C GLU A 129 -9.20 -0.40 -15.58
N PHE A 130 -8.55 -1.08 -16.51
CA PHE A 130 -7.23 -1.67 -16.33
C PHE A 130 -6.17 -0.70 -16.84
N LEU A 131 -5.28 -0.24 -15.95
CA LEU A 131 -4.19 0.66 -16.27
C LEU A 131 -2.83 -0.06 -16.16
N LYS A 132 -2.02 0.06 -17.22
CA LYS A 132 -0.58 -0.26 -17.19
C LYS A 132 0.20 1.02 -16.93
N PHE A 133 0.93 1.05 -15.81
CA PHE A 133 1.76 2.16 -15.38
C PHE A 133 3.20 1.96 -15.87
N ARG A 134 3.83 3.05 -16.33
CA ARG A 134 5.26 3.12 -16.69
C ARG A 134 5.84 4.38 -16.06
N LEU A 135 6.86 4.19 -15.24
CA LEU A 135 7.48 5.23 -14.42
C LEU A 135 9.01 5.19 -14.58
N ASN A 136 9.60 6.37 -14.63
CA ASN A 136 11.04 6.60 -14.50
C ASN A 136 11.27 7.30 -13.15
N ILE A 137 12.06 6.69 -12.27
CA ILE A 137 12.42 7.24 -10.97
C ILE A 137 13.92 7.48 -10.94
N THR A 138 14.36 8.74 -10.85
CA THR A 138 15.77 9.10 -10.71
C THR A 138 16.01 9.67 -9.32
N PRO A 139 16.61 8.92 -8.37
CA PRO A 139 17.02 9.46 -7.07
C PRO A 139 18.04 10.60 -7.23
N ASN A 140 18.01 11.58 -6.34
CA ASN A 140 18.96 12.70 -6.38
C ASN A 140 20.41 12.19 -6.22
N GLY A 141 21.27 12.53 -7.20
CA GLY A 141 22.64 12.06 -7.32
C GLY A 141 22.86 10.90 -8.30
N GLU A 142 21.80 10.23 -8.75
CA GLU A 142 21.89 9.16 -9.76
C GLU A 142 21.81 9.72 -11.19
N GLN A 143 22.59 9.16 -12.12
CA GLN A 143 22.62 9.61 -13.52
C GLN A 143 21.53 8.98 -14.39
N GLY A 144 20.83 7.94 -13.91
CA GLY A 144 19.92 7.13 -14.73
C GLY A 144 18.63 6.71 -14.00
N PRO A 145 17.48 6.67 -14.68
CA PRO A 145 16.20 6.34 -14.05
C PRO A 145 16.03 4.83 -13.82
N ALA A 146 15.61 4.46 -12.61
CA ALA A 146 14.99 3.18 -12.33
C ALA A 146 13.64 3.09 -13.05
N ARG A 147 13.51 2.14 -14.00
CA ARG A 147 12.28 1.91 -14.78
C ARG A 147 11.32 1.00 -14.04
N LEU A 148 10.27 1.55 -13.44
CA LEU A 148 9.18 0.82 -12.81
C LEU A 148 8.01 0.62 -13.79
N GLN A 149 7.49 -0.61 -13.88
CA GLN A 149 6.22 -0.91 -14.55
C GLN A 149 5.38 -1.82 -13.65
N PHE A 150 4.09 -1.56 -13.59
CA PHE A 150 3.09 -2.42 -12.95
C PHE A 150 1.75 -2.25 -13.66
N SER A 151 0.73 -3.02 -13.28
CA SER A 151 -0.64 -2.83 -13.80
C SER A 151 -1.67 -3.13 -12.73
N LYS A 152 -2.81 -2.44 -12.76
CA LYS A 152 -3.90 -2.62 -11.80
C LYS A 152 -5.25 -2.32 -12.45
N ARG A 153 -6.28 -3.10 -12.10
CA ARG A 153 -7.68 -2.80 -12.41
C ARG A 153 -8.28 -2.01 -11.26
N PHE A 154 -9.11 -1.02 -11.60
CA PHE A 154 -9.87 -0.23 -10.64
C PHE A 154 -11.37 -0.45 -10.88
N PHE A 155 -12.15 -0.27 -9.80
CA PHE A 155 -13.60 -0.32 -9.83
C PHE A 155 -14.12 0.85 -8.99
N THR A 156 -15.27 1.41 -9.36
CA THR A 156 -15.77 2.71 -8.87
C THR A 156 -17.09 2.61 -8.10
N TYR A 157 -17.48 1.41 -7.66
CA TYR A 157 -18.60 1.21 -6.72
C TYR A 157 -18.36 1.85 -5.35
#